data_AF-A0AAV6KEH0-F1
#
_entry.id   AF-A0AAV6KEH0-F1
#
_cell.length_a   1.000
_cell.length_b   1.000
_cell.length_c   1.000
_cell.angle_alpha   90.00
_cell.angle_beta   90.00
_cell.angle_gamma   90.00
#
_symmetry.space_group_name_H-M   'P 1'
#
loop_
_entity.id
_entity.type
_entity.pdbx_description
1 polymer ?
#
loop_
_entity_poly.entity_id
_entity_poly.type
_entity_poly.pdbx_seq_one_letter_code
_entity_poly.pdbx_strand_id
1 'polypeptide(L)'
;MFQLSDENFHISFRKTRMGMPNLEATFETLVDAFVFLDKNKDGYVSKSEMIQAINETTSGERSSGRIAMKRFEEMDWDKNGMVNFKEFLFAFTRWVGIDDIEDEEEENV
;
A
#
# COMPACT_ATOMS: atom_id res chain seq x y z
N MET A 1 8.15 37.92 11.82
CA MET A 1 9.50 37.40 11.53
C MET A 1 10.11 36.92 12.84
N PHE A 2 9.95 35.64 13.17
CA PHE A 2 10.62 34.93 14.28
C PHE A 2 10.51 33.44 13.89
N GLN A 3 11.54 32.93 13.21
CA GLN A 3 12.58 32.04 13.76
C GLN A 3 12.01 30.84 14.54
N LEU A 4 12.02 29.69 13.87
CA LEU A 4 11.89 28.37 14.47
C LEU A 4 13.29 27.98 14.98
N SER A 5 13.44 27.86 16.29
CA SER A 5 14.58 27.18 16.91
C SER A 5 14.05 26.10 17.84
N ASP A 6 14.21 24.88 17.33
CA ASP A 6 14.67 23.67 18.00
C ASP A 6 13.94 23.06 19.21
N GLU A 7 13.96 21.72 19.14
CA GLU A 7 13.83 20.73 20.21
C GLU A 7 12.39 20.33 20.62
N ASN A 8 11.81 19.41 19.86
CA ASN A 8 11.92 18.00 20.28
C ASN A 8 11.31 17.04 19.24
N PHE A 9 12.21 16.27 18.64
CA PHE A 9 11.96 15.13 17.79
C PHE A 9 11.12 14.08 18.55
N HIS A 10 9.80 14.13 18.40
CA HIS A 10 8.90 13.05 18.78
C HIS A 10 8.00 12.68 17.60
N ILE A 11 8.66 12.20 16.53
CA ILE A 11 8.02 11.42 15.48
C ILE A 11 8.01 9.98 15.98
N SER A 12 6.85 9.54 16.45
CA SER A 12 6.49 8.14 16.25
C SER A 12 5.15 8.14 15.55
N PHE A 13 5.23 8.18 14.22
CA PHE A 13 4.12 7.87 13.33
C PHE A 13 2.90 8.80 13.39
N ARG A 14 3.07 10.04 13.85
CA ARG A 14 2.04 11.08 13.78
C ARG A 14 2.41 12.10 12.70
N LYS A 15 1.63 12.10 11.62
CA LYS A 15 1.41 13.28 10.76
C LYS A 15 2.59 13.71 9.87
N THR A 16 3.07 12.81 9.02
CA THR A 16 3.76 13.19 7.77
C THR A 16 2.80 12.86 6.62
N ARG A 17 2.10 13.84 6.07
CA ARG A 17 2.42 14.36 4.72
C ARG A 17 2.82 13.24 3.74
N MET A 18 1.85 12.46 3.25
CA MET A 18 1.91 12.04 1.84
C MET A 18 1.07 13.01 1.01
N GLY A 19 1.42 14.29 1.00
CA GLY A 19 1.20 15.06 -0.23
C GLY A 19 2.29 14.57 -1.17
N MET A 20 2.01 13.59 -2.03
CA MET A 20 2.97 12.79 -2.80
C MET A 20 4.09 13.64 -3.42
N PRO A 21 5.26 13.81 -2.77
CA PRO A 21 6.41 14.42 -3.41
C PRO A 21 7.08 13.27 -4.16
N ASN A 22 6.89 13.24 -5.48
CA ASN A 22 7.31 12.19 -6.41
C ASN A 22 6.33 11.00 -6.56
N LEU A 23 5.18 11.28 -7.19
CA LEU A 23 4.23 10.27 -7.68
C LEU A 23 4.92 9.19 -8.54
N GLU A 24 5.91 9.58 -9.34
CA GLU A 24 6.67 8.66 -10.19
C GLU A 24 7.41 7.60 -9.37
N ALA A 25 8.16 7.98 -8.32
CA ALA A 25 8.81 7.01 -7.44
C ALA A 25 7.81 6.10 -6.69
N THR A 26 6.63 6.62 -6.35
CA THR A 26 5.57 5.82 -5.73
C THR A 26 5.00 4.81 -6.72
N PHE A 27 4.79 5.24 -7.96
CA PHE A 27 4.35 4.37 -9.05
C PHE A 27 5.40 3.29 -9.37
N GLU A 28 6.68 3.64 -9.45
CA GLU A 28 7.77 2.67 -9.60
C GLU A 28 7.77 1.64 -8.48
N THR A 29 7.63 2.08 -7.23
CA THR A 29 7.56 1.18 -6.07
C THR A 29 6.37 0.22 -6.17
N LEU A 30 5.22 0.69 -6.67
CA LEU A 30 4.02 -0.13 -6.85
C LEU A 30 4.20 -1.16 -7.95
N VAL A 31 4.80 -0.75 -9.06
CA VAL A 31 5.11 -1.65 -10.18
C VAL A 31 6.10 -2.71 -9.73
N ASP A 32 7.17 -2.34 -9.04
CA ASP A 32 8.17 -3.28 -8.53
C ASP A 32 7.58 -4.28 -7.55
N ALA A 33 6.71 -3.81 -6.64
CA ALA A 33 5.99 -4.68 -5.71
C ALA A 33 5.09 -5.68 -6.45
N PHE A 34 4.36 -5.22 -7.47
CA PHE A 34 3.50 -6.10 -8.27
C PHE A 34 4.31 -7.14 -9.05
N VAL A 35 5.39 -6.72 -9.72
CA VAL A 35 6.29 -7.61 -10.46
C VAL A 35 7.00 -8.61 -9.54
N PHE A 36 7.29 -8.23 -8.29
CA PHE A 36 7.86 -9.16 -7.31
C PHE A 36 6.88 -10.26 -6.91
N LEU A 37 5.58 -9.95 -6.85
CA LEU A 37 4.51 -10.88 -6.52
C LEU A 37 4.15 -11.76 -7.72
N ASP A 38 3.98 -11.19 -8.92
CA ASP A 38 3.64 -11.89 -10.16
C ASP A 38 4.86 -12.67 -10.71
N LYS A 39 5.04 -13.89 -10.21
CA LYS A 39 6.22 -14.72 -10.52
C LYS A 39 6.19 -15.23 -11.95
N ASN A 40 5.00 -15.61 -12.43
CA ASN A 40 4.83 -16.18 -13.76
C ASN A 40 4.70 -15.10 -14.87
N LYS A 41 4.52 -13.83 -14.49
CA LYS A 41 4.39 -12.66 -15.37
C LYS A 41 3.16 -12.70 -16.26
N ASP A 42 2.06 -13.25 -15.76
CA ASP A 42 0.79 -13.31 -16.49
C ASP A 42 -0.08 -12.05 -16.30
N GLY A 43 0.36 -11.12 -15.45
CA GLY A 43 -0.35 -9.88 -15.13
C GLY A 43 -1.34 -10.02 -13.97
N TYR A 44 -1.34 -11.17 -13.30
CA TYR A 44 -2.17 -11.47 -12.14
C TYR A 44 -1.30 -12.02 -11.00
N VAL A 45 -1.71 -11.75 -9.77
CA VAL A 45 -1.11 -12.37 -8.60
C VAL A 45 -2.08 -13.43 -8.09
N SER A 46 -1.69 -14.69 -8.20
CA SER A 46 -2.45 -15.81 -7.63
C SER A 46 -2.23 -15.93 -6.12
N LYS A 47 -3.15 -16.64 -5.44
CA LYS A 47 -2.96 -17.01 -4.02
C LYS A 47 -1.66 -17.77 -3.78
N SER A 48 -1.29 -18.65 -4.71
CA SER A 48 -0.03 -19.40 -4.64
C SER A 48 1.20 -18.51 -4.68
N GLU A 49 1.21 -17.52 -5.56
CA GLU A 49 2.32 -16.58 -5.72
C GLU A 49 2.45 -15.64 -4.52
N MET A 50 1.31 -15.18 -3.98
CA MET A 50 1.29 -14.45 -2.71
C MET A 50 1.90 -15.28 -1.57
N ILE A 51 1.50 -16.54 -1.41
CA ILE A 51 2.07 -17.46 -0.40
C ILE A 51 3.58 -17.63 -0.60
N GLN A 52 4.01 -17.82 -1.84
CA GLN A 52 5.42 -17.96 -2.17
C GLN A 52 6.21 -16.70 -1.79
N ALA A 53 5.72 -15.51 -2.16
CA ALA A 53 6.36 -14.24 -1.84
C ALA A 53 6.47 -13.99 -0.33
N ILE A 54 5.46 -14.38 0.46
CA ILE A 54 5.51 -14.30 1.93
C ILE A 54 6.60 -15.24 2.48
N ASN A 55 6.68 -16.47 1.96
CA ASN A 55 7.68 -17.43 2.41
C ASN A 55 9.11 -17.00 2.04
N GLU A 56 9.30 -16.31 0.92
CA GLU A 56 10.59 -15.76 0.49
C GLU A 56 11.04 -14.57 1.36
N THR A 57 10.10 -13.76 1.86
CA THR A 57 10.38 -12.54 2.63
C THR A 57 10.35 -12.73 4.13
N THR A 58 9.58 -13.70 4.63
CA THR A 58 9.43 -13.96 6.05
C THR A 58 10.01 -15.33 6.37
N SER A 59 11.11 -15.37 7.12
CA SER A 59 11.84 -16.60 7.50
C SER A 59 11.07 -17.48 8.49
N GLY A 60 9.81 -17.82 8.20
CA GLY A 60 9.01 -18.79 8.95
C GLY A 60 8.03 -18.22 9.98
N GLU A 61 7.76 -16.90 9.97
CA GLU A 61 6.76 -16.31 10.87
C GLU A 61 5.34 -16.66 10.42
N ARG A 62 4.70 -17.61 11.12
CA ARG A 62 3.32 -18.06 10.83
C ARG A 62 2.27 -16.95 10.86
N SER A 63 2.54 -15.86 11.59
CA SER A 63 1.71 -14.66 11.66
C SER A 63 1.64 -13.92 10.32
N SER A 64 2.74 -13.88 9.57
CA SER A 64 2.86 -13.15 8.30
C SER A 64 1.95 -13.73 7.22
N GLY A 65 1.83 -15.07 7.18
CA GLY A 65 0.93 -15.75 6.24
C GLY A 65 -0.55 -15.39 6.42
N ARG A 66 -1.01 -15.27 7.67
CA ARG A 66 -2.41 -14.92 7.97
C ARG A 66 -2.74 -13.48 7.58
N ILE A 67 -1.83 -12.55 7.87
CA ILE A 67 -2.01 -11.14 7.53
C ILE A 67 -2.05 -10.97 6.03
N ALA A 68 -1.11 -11.58 5.31
CA ALA A 68 -1.03 -11.42 3.87
C ALA A 68 -2.17 -12.13 3.13
N MET A 69 -2.70 -13.26 3.65
CA MET A 69 -3.93 -13.85 3.11
C MET A 69 -5.13 -12.91 3.29
N LYS A 70 -5.25 -12.25 4.44
CA LYS A 70 -6.29 -11.24 4.65
C LYS A 70 -6.14 -10.06 3.67
N ARG A 71 -4.90 -9.59 3.43
CA ARG A 71 -4.63 -8.53 2.45
C ARG A 71 -4.97 -8.98 1.03
N PHE A 72 -4.68 -10.23 0.68
CA PHE A 72 -5.11 -10.80 -0.59
C PHE A 72 -6.62 -10.73 -0.75
N GLU A 73 -7.39 -11.16 0.26
CA GLU A 73 -8.85 -11.11 0.23
C GLU A 73 -9.41 -9.67 0.15
N GLU A 74 -8.69 -8.68 0.69
CA GLU A 74 -9.04 -7.26 0.55
C GLU A 74 -8.76 -6.70 -0.85
N MET A 75 -7.86 -7.34 -1.62
CA MET A 75 -7.52 -6.97 -2.99
C MET A 75 -8.42 -7.67 -4.03
N ASP A 76 -8.75 -8.94 -3.83
CA ASP A 76 -9.56 -9.79 -4.72
C ASP A 76 -11.05 -9.42 -4.67
N TRP A 77 -11.40 -8.29 -5.30
CA TRP A 77 -12.73 -7.68 -5.22
C TRP A 77 -13.79 -8.48 -5.97
N ASP A 78 -13.43 -9.02 -7.13
CA ASP A 78 -14.34 -9.87 -7.92
C ASP A 78 -14.38 -11.33 -7.41
N LYS A 79 -13.50 -11.68 -6.47
CA LYS A 79 -13.40 -13.00 -5.82
C LYS A 79 -13.09 -14.12 -6.79
N ASN A 80 -12.38 -13.82 -7.88
CA ASN A 80 -11.96 -14.82 -8.86
C ASN A 80 -10.73 -15.64 -8.38
N GLY A 81 -10.12 -15.24 -7.25
CA GLY A 81 -8.96 -15.92 -6.66
C GLY A 81 -7.60 -15.47 -7.22
N MET A 82 -7.60 -14.41 -8.03
CA MET A 82 -6.46 -13.73 -8.63
C MET A 82 -6.60 -12.23 -8.37
N VAL A 83 -5.48 -11.53 -8.22
CA VAL A 83 -5.47 -10.07 -8.08
C VAL A 83 -4.84 -9.47 -9.33
N ASN A 84 -5.60 -8.70 -10.09
CA ASN A 84 -5.04 -7.95 -11.21
C ASN A 84 -4.41 -6.62 -10.75
N PHE A 85 -3.66 -5.97 -11.63
CA PHE A 85 -2.95 -4.73 -11.28
C PHE A 85 -3.87 -3.60 -10.79
N LYS A 86 -5.10 -3.48 -11.32
CA LYS A 86 -6.05 -2.43 -10.90
C LYS A 86 -6.53 -2.68 -9.47
N GLU A 87 -6.87 -3.93 -9.17
CA GLU A 87 -7.28 -4.35 -7.82
C GLU A 87 -6.18 -4.10 -6.79
N PHE A 88 -4.94 -4.46 -7.11
CA PHE A 88 -3.77 -4.15 -6.29
C PHE A 88 -3.63 -2.64 -6.05
N LEU A 89 -3.71 -1.84 -7.11
CA LEU A 89 -3.56 -0.38 -7.02
C LEU A 89 -4.64 0.25 -6.13
N PHE A 90 -5.91 -0.09 -6.36
CA PHE A 90 -7.02 0.48 -5.58
C PHE A 90 -6.96 0.08 -4.10
N ALA A 91 -6.62 -1.18 -3.80
CA ALA A 91 -6.42 -1.59 -2.42
C ALA A 91 -5.27 -0.82 -1.76
N PHE A 92 -4.18 -0.59 -2.50
CA PHE A 92 -3.05 0.17 -2.02
C PHE A 92 -3.41 1.64 -1.75
N THR A 93 -4.11 2.32 -2.67
CA THR A 93 -4.54 3.72 -2.45
C THR A 93 -5.45 3.84 -1.22
N ARG A 94 -6.29 2.83 -0.98
CA ARG A 94 -7.16 2.76 0.19
C ARG A 94 -6.40 2.48 1.49
N TRP A 95 -5.38 1.62 1.47
CA TRP A 95 -4.51 1.39 2.63
C TRP A 95 -3.63 2.60 2.96
N VAL A 96 -3.24 3.36 1.94
CA VAL A 96 -2.49 4.62 2.09
C VAL A 96 -3.39 5.78 2.53
N GLY A 97 -4.72 5.64 2.41
CA GLY A 97 -5.69 6.63 2.89
C GLY A 97 -5.76 7.88 2.02
N ILE A 98 -5.69 7.71 0.69
CA ILE A 98 -5.84 8.84 -0.25
C ILE A 98 -7.30 9.29 -0.35
N ASP A 99 -8.26 8.43 0.03
CA ASP A 99 -9.70 8.68 -0.04
C ASP A 99 -10.21 9.72 0.99
N ASP A 100 -9.40 10.12 1.98
CA ASP A 100 -9.78 11.15 2.99
C ASP A 100 -9.57 12.60 2.48
N ILE A 101 -9.32 12.78 1.18
CA ILE A 101 -9.36 14.10 0.52
C ILE A 101 -10.79 14.32 0.00
N GLU A 102 -11.77 14.31 0.91
CA GLU A 102 -13.14 14.74 0.63
C GLU A 102 -13.28 16.20 1.10
N ASP A 103 -13.40 17.10 0.12
CA ASP A 103 -14.13 18.37 0.13
C ASP A 103 -13.97 19.30 1.35
N GLU A 104 -12.94 20.16 1.33
CA GLU A 104 -13.06 21.51 1.92
C GLU A 104 -13.57 22.49 0.83
N GLU A 105 -14.75 22.23 0.27
CA GLU A 105 -15.60 23.27 -0.33
C GLU A 105 -16.97 23.25 0.38
N GLU A 106 -17.12 24.03 1.46
CA GLU A 106 -18.20 25.02 1.61
C GLU A 106 -18.02 25.88 2.87
N GLU A 107 -17.94 27.19 2.61
CA GLU A 107 -18.21 28.38 3.42
C GLU A 107 -18.62 28.22 4.90
N ASN A 108 -18.01 29.05 5.76
CA ASN A 108 -18.80 29.98 6.58
C ASN A 108 -17.96 31.16 7.14
N VAL A 109 -18.34 32.35 6.66
CA VAL A 109 -18.09 33.75 7.10
C VAL A 109 -16.88 34.49 6.53
#